data_AF-A0A1S9ZTP7-F1
#
_entry.id   AF-A0A1S9ZTP7-F1
#
_cell.length_a   1.000
_cell.length_b   1.000
_cell.length_c   1.000
_cell.angle_alpha   90.00
_cell.angle_beta   90.00
_cell.angle_gamma   90.00
#
_symmetry.space_group_name_H-M   'P 1'
#
loop_
_entity.id
_entity.type
_entity.pdbx_description
1 polymer ?
#
loop_
_entity_poly.entity_id
_entity_poly.type
_entity_poly.pdbx_seq_one_letter_code
_entity_poly.pdbx_strand_id
1 'polypeptide(L)'
;MYDKHADLKGRTFETWQELWAAMSEQDFETVYTLHKKSEALRSLGMYRNRQLKDARNLIGRFLYRQKLLGIKKPLKLTNKVYADPLPSPKNIQEIWENLTDEKYSEMYLLSLEYCKQKHNPKTRRAYGLICRFRKHCRLAGLDYPKGKFFSRKQPKDHPWRLLETQRIERIRQNRERASQSQR
;
A
#
# COMPACT_ATOMS: atom_id res chain seq x y z
N MET A 1 14.80 -26.58 2.03
CA MET A 1 13.32 -26.53 2.03
C MET A 1 12.87 -27.75 1.23
N TYR A 2 12.19 -28.73 1.84
CA TYR A 2 11.69 -29.90 1.10
C TYR A 2 10.58 -29.47 0.12
N ASP A 3 10.71 -29.87 -1.15
CA ASP A 3 9.71 -29.60 -2.17
C ASP A 3 8.50 -30.53 -1.98
N LYS A 4 7.43 -30.01 -1.38
CA LYS A 4 6.19 -30.77 -1.14
C LYS A 4 5.43 -31.16 -2.41
N HIS A 5 5.83 -30.66 -3.58
CA HIS A 5 5.12 -30.89 -4.85
C HIS A 5 6.05 -31.44 -5.94
N ALA A 6 7.05 -32.23 -5.55
CA ALA A 6 8.02 -32.84 -6.48
C ALA A 6 7.35 -33.66 -7.59
N ASP A 7 6.16 -34.20 -7.33
CA ASP A 7 5.27 -34.91 -8.25
C ASP A 7 4.78 -34.05 -9.44
N LEU A 8 4.80 -32.73 -9.30
CA LEU A 8 4.44 -31.80 -10.37
C LEU A 8 5.61 -31.49 -11.33
N LYS A 9 6.82 -32.01 -11.05
CA LYS A 9 8.00 -31.75 -11.88
C LYS A 9 7.83 -32.42 -13.25
N GLY A 10 8.04 -31.64 -14.32
CA GLY A 10 7.88 -32.11 -15.70
C GLY A 10 6.44 -32.07 -16.21
N ARG A 11 5.46 -31.68 -15.39
CA ARG A 11 4.10 -31.39 -15.86
C ARG A 11 4.02 -29.97 -16.40
N THR A 12 3.25 -29.79 -17.46
CA THR A 12 2.94 -28.48 -18.04
C THR A 12 1.53 -28.06 -17.68
N PHE A 13 1.36 -26.78 -17.34
CA PHE A 13 0.07 -26.19 -17.00
C PHE A 13 -0.17 -24.99 -17.91
N GLU A 14 -1.35 -24.90 -18.50
CA GLU A 14 -1.71 -23.77 -19.36
C GLU A 14 -2.16 -22.57 -18.53
N THR A 15 -2.97 -22.85 -17.51
CA THR A 15 -3.58 -21.84 -16.65
C THR A 15 -3.14 -21.99 -15.19
N TRP A 16 -3.25 -20.90 -14.44
CA TRP A 16 -2.94 -20.89 -13.02
C TRP A 16 -3.96 -21.72 -12.22
N GLN A 17 -5.21 -21.82 -12.70
CA GLN A 17 -6.26 -22.61 -12.08
C GLN A 17 -5.94 -24.10 -12.11
N GLU A 18 -5.41 -24.62 -13.22
CA GLU A 18 -4.97 -26.02 -13.32
C GLU A 18 -3.85 -26.32 -12.33
N LEU A 19 -2.88 -25.42 -12.20
CA LEU A 19 -1.83 -25.57 -11.20
C LEU A 19 -2.41 -25.54 -9.78
N TRP A 20 -3.36 -24.66 -9.51
CA TRP A 20 -3.98 -24.57 -8.19
C TRP A 20 -4.68 -25.87 -7.83
N ALA A 21 -5.51 -26.40 -8.74
CA ALA A 21 -6.20 -27.67 -8.57
C ALA A 21 -5.24 -28.85 -8.36
N ALA A 22 -4.06 -28.82 -9.00
CA ALA A 22 -3.02 -29.83 -8.81
C ALA A 22 -2.24 -29.68 -7.49
N MET A 23 -2.21 -28.49 -6.89
CA MET A 23 -1.45 -28.22 -5.66
C MET A 23 -2.29 -28.30 -4.38
N SER A 24 -3.61 -28.13 -4.48
CA SER A 24 -4.48 -27.90 -3.33
C SER A 24 -5.93 -28.29 -3.62
N GLU A 25 -6.56 -28.94 -2.65
CA GLU A 25 -8.01 -29.21 -2.65
C GLU A 25 -8.83 -28.02 -2.11
N GLN A 26 -8.17 -26.99 -1.57
CA GLN A 26 -8.85 -25.81 -1.03
C GLN A 26 -9.35 -24.87 -2.14
N ASP A 27 -10.52 -24.28 -1.92
CA ASP A 27 -11.05 -23.21 -2.78
C ASP A 27 -10.09 -22.01 -2.82
N PHE A 28 -9.74 -21.57 -4.03
CA PHE A 28 -8.78 -20.50 -4.24
C PHE A 28 -9.29 -19.17 -3.67
N GLU A 29 -10.57 -18.82 -3.88
CA GLU A 29 -11.12 -17.53 -3.46
C GLU A 29 -11.11 -17.37 -1.95
N THR A 30 -11.45 -18.44 -1.23
CA THR A 30 -11.39 -18.49 0.23
C THR A 30 -9.97 -18.28 0.74
N VAL A 31 -9.00 -19.02 0.20
CA VAL A 31 -7.58 -18.88 0.59
C VAL A 31 -7.05 -17.49 0.22
N TYR A 32 -7.43 -16.98 -0.94
CA TYR A 32 -6.99 -15.67 -1.41
C TYR A 32 -7.56 -14.53 -0.58
N THR A 33 -8.81 -14.63 -0.13
CA THR A 33 -9.43 -13.69 0.81
C THR A 33 -8.69 -13.66 2.15
N LEU A 34 -8.35 -14.83 2.69
CA LEU A 34 -7.52 -14.94 3.90
C LEU A 34 -6.11 -14.37 3.68
N HIS A 35 -5.52 -14.61 2.51
CA HIS A 35 -4.22 -14.04 2.14
C HIS A 35 -4.26 -12.50 2.09
N LYS A 36 -5.28 -11.89 1.47
CA LYS A 36 -5.46 -10.42 1.46
C LYS A 36 -5.61 -9.87 2.89
N LYS A 37 -6.43 -10.52 3.71
CA LYS A 37 -6.62 -10.15 5.13
C LYS A 37 -5.30 -10.28 5.92
N SER A 38 -4.51 -11.32 5.64
CA SER A 38 -3.17 -11.53 6.21
C SER A 38 -2.22 -10.38 5.85
N GLU A 39 -2.16 -9.97 4.59
CA GLU A 39 -1.32 -8.85 4.15
C GLU A 39 -1.78 -7.50 4.73
N ALA A 40 -3.09 -7.27 4.87
CA ALA A 40 -3.63 -6.08 5.53
C ALA A 40 -3.18 -6.00 7.01
N LEU A 41 -3.36 -7.08 7.75
CA LEU A 41 -3.03 -7.16 9.19
C LEU A 41 -1.51 -7.22 9.46
N ARG A 42 -0.71 -7.62 8.46
CA ARG A 42 0.76 -7.62 8.54
C ARG A 42 1.31 -6.23 8.84
N SER A 43 0.69 -5.19 8.27
CA SER A 43 1.08 -3.80 8.50
C SER A 43 0.87 -3.32 9.94
N LEU A 44 0.03 -4.04 10.70
CA LEU A 44 -0.36 -3.74 12.08
C LEU A 44 0.33 -4.65 13.12
N GLY A 45 1.20 -5.57 12.69
CA GLY A 45 1.91 -6.49 13.60
C GLY A 45 1.02 -7.61 14.20
N MET A 46 -0.23 -7.75 13.75
CA MET A 46 -1.21 -8.71 14.29
C MET A 46 -1.22 -10.04 13.53
N TYR A 47 -0.06 -10.67 13.36
CA TYR A 47 0.12 -11.87 12.51
C TYR A 47 -0.08 -13.22 13.26
N ARG A 48 -0.74 -13.24 14.43
CA ARG A 48 -0.83 -14.44 15.28
C ARG A 48 -1.90 -15.46 14.87
N ASN A 49 -2.73 -15.18 13.87
CA ASN A 49 -3.75 -16.12 13.41
C ASN A 49 -3.14 -17.19 12.48
N ARG A 50 -3.25 -18.46 12.89
CA ARG A 50 -2.74 -19.64 12.14
C ARG A 50 -3.33 -19.75 10.73
N GLN A 51 -4.64 -19.54 10.56
CA GLN A 51 -5.30 -19.62 9.26
C GLN A 51 -4.76 -18.57 8.26
N LEU A 52 -4.52 -17.34 8.73
CA LEU A 52 -3.94 -16.27 7.90
C LEU A 52 -2.48 -16.57 7.51
N LYS A 53 -1.73 -17.21 8.40
CA LYS A 53 -0.37 -17.66 8.13
C LYS A 53 -0.33 -18.80 7.12
N ASP A 54 -1.23 -19.77 7.27
CA ASP A 54 -1.31 -20.93 6.38
C ASP A 54 -1.76 -20.50 4.97
N ALA A 55 -2.77 -19.63 4.87
CA ALA A 55 -3.20 -19.05 3.60
C ALA A 55 -2.06 -18.31 2.87
N ARG A 56 -1.30 -17.48 3.59
CA ARG A 56 -0.16 -16.76 3.01
C ARG A 56 0.94 -17.71 2.54
N ASN A 57 1.25 -18.75 3.32
CA ASN A 57 2.24 -19.74 2.93
C ASN A 57 1.80 -20.53 1.70
N LEU A 58 0.52 -20.88 1.61
CA LEU A 58 -0.04 -21.63 0.48
C LEU A 58 0.01 -20.80 -0.80
N ILE A 59 -0.44 -19.54 -0.76
CA ILE A 59 -0.32 -18.60 -1.89
C ILE A 59 1.15 -18.37 -2.28
N GLY A 60 2.05 -18.23 -1.29
CA GLY A 60 3.49 -18.07 -1.56
C GLY A 60 4.10 -19.27 -2.29
N ARG A 61 3.73 -20.51 -1.89
CA ARG A 61 4.15 -21.74 -2.58
C ARG A 61 3.58 -21.82 -3.99
N PHE A 62 2.31 -21.46 -4.15
CA PHE A 62 1.65 -21.44 -5.45
C PHE A 62 2.37 -20.52 -6.44
N LEU A 63 2.65 -19.26 -6.05
CA LEU A 63 3.40 -18.32 -6.89
C LEU A 63 4.80 -18.80 -7.25
N TYR A 64 5.49 -19.42 -6.29
CA TYR A 64 6.80 -20.01 -6.54
C TYR A 64 6.72 -21.14 -7.58
N ARG A 65 5.71 -22.00 -7.47
CA ARG A 65 5.51 -23.12 -8.40
C ARG A 65 5.10 -22.65 -9.79
N GLN A 66 4.22 -21.66 -9.88
CA GLN A 66 3.86 -21.00 -11.13
C GLN A 66 5.10 -20.47 -11.86
N LYS A 67 6.05 -19.87 -11.14
CA LYS A 67 7.32 -19.40 -11.72
C LYS A 67 8.21 -20.55 -12.19
N LEU A 68 8.33 -21.63 -11.40
CA LEU A 68 9.15 -22.78 -11.76
C LEU A 68 8.65 -23.53 -13.00
N LEU A 69 7.33 -23.64 -13.16
CA LEU A 69 6.70 -24.42 -14.23
C LEU A 69 6.40 -23.60 -15.50
N GLY A 70 6.65 -22.28 -15.48
CA GLY A 70 6.50 -21.44 -16.66
C GLY A 70 5.07 -21.39 -17.21
N ILE A 71 4.07 -21.21 -16.34
CA ILE A 71 2.65 -21.18 -16.75
C ILE A 71 2.41 -20.09 -17.79
N LYS A 72 1.77 -20.47 -18.92
CA LYS A 72 1.44 -19.56 -20.03
C LYS A 72 0.52 -18.42 -19.59
N LYS A 73 -0.53 -18.73 -18.82
CA LYS A 73 -1.48 -17.76 -18.24
C LYS A 73 -1.33 -17.71 -16.71
N PRO A 74 -0.29 -17.04 -16.19
CA PRO A 74 -0.02 -17.01 -14.76
C PRO A 74 -1.04 -16.15 -14.02
N LEU A 75 -1.37 -16.54 -12.79
CA LEU A 75 -2.02 -15.68 -11.82
C LEU A 75 -1.08 -14.51 -11.54
N LYS A 76 -1.49 -13.33 -11.98
CA LYS A 76 -0.83 -12.09 -11.60
C LYS A 76 -1.49 -11.62 -10.33
N LEU A 77 -0.95 -12.03 -9.18
CA LEU A 77 -1.24 -11.34 -7.94
C LEU A 77 -0.68 -9.93 -8.09
N THR A 78 -1.57 -8.97 -8.30
CA THR A 78 -1.19 -7.58 -8.15
C THR A 78 -0.65 -7.46 -6.72
N ASN A 79 0.63 -7.12 -6.60
CA ASN A 79 1.37 -6.94 -5.34
C ASN A 79 0.85 -5.69 -4.57
N LYS A 80 -0.46 -5.52 -4.56
CA LYS A 80 -1.15 -4.26 -4.37
C LYS A 80 -2.02 -4.43 -3.13
N VAL A 81 -1.39 -4.17 -1.99
CA VAL A 81 -2.05 -3.72 -0.74
C VAL A 81 -2.85 -2.42 -0.98
N TYR A 82 -2.74 -1.82 -2.15
CA TYR A 82 -3.35 -0.55 -2.53
C TYR A 82 -4.08 -0.74 -3.85
N ALA A 83 -5.37 -0.42 -3.90
CA ALA A 83 -6.23 -0.65 -5.05
C ALA A 83 -5.65 -0.15 -6.38
N ASP A 84 -6.12 -0.70 -7.49
CA ASP A 84 -5.77 -0.18 -8.81
C ASP A 84 -6.21 1.29 -8.95
N PRO A 85 -5.51 2.10 -9.78
CA PRO A 85 -5.96 3.46 -10.06
C PRO A 85 -7.39 3.46 -10.57
N LEU A 86 -8.22 4.34 -10.01
CA LEU A 86 -9.57 4.55 -10.52
C LEU A 86 -9.48 5.01 -11.99
N PRO A 87 -10.31 4.46 -12.89
CA PRO A 87 -10.28 4.83 -14.31
C PRO A 87 -10.70 6.29 -14.55
N SER A 88 -11.64 6.81 -13.76
CA SER A 88 -12.13 8.19 -13.87
C SER A 88 -12.52 8.77 -12.49
N PRO A 89 -11.56 9.06 -11.60
CA PRO A 89 -11.87 9.65 -10.30
C PRO A 89 -12.33 11.10 -10.46
N LYS A 90 -13.36 11.50 -9.72
CA LYS A 90 -13.92 12.85 -9.77
C LYS A 90 -13.06 13.86 -9.02
N ASN A 91 -12.36 13.40 -7.98
CA ASN A 91 -11.54 14.25 -7.13
C ASN A 91 -10.42 13.44 -6.47
N ILE A 92 -9.52 14.16 -5.80
CA ILE A 92 -8.35 13.60 -5.12
C ILE A 92 -8.74 12.76 -3.89
N GLN A 93 -9.90 13.05 -3.27
CA GLN A 93 -10.40 12.33 -2.11
C GLN A 93 -10.80 10.88 -2.46
N GLU A 94 -11.53 10.69 -3.57
CA GLU A 94 -11.89 9.35 -4.07
C GLU A 94 -10.65 8.49 -4.36
N ILE A 95 -9.57 9.12 -4.85
CA ILE A 95 -8.30 8.41 -5.07
C ILE A 95 -7.70 7.95 -3.75
N TRP A 96 -7.78 8.77 -2.70
CA TRP A 96 -7.24 8.44 -1.38
C TRP A 96 -8.05 7.33 -0.72
N GLU A 97 -9.37 7.45 -0.69
CA GLU A 97 -10.30 6.47 -0.13
C GLU A 97 -10.21 5.13 -0.86
N ASN A 98 -10.01 5.14 -2.18
CA ASN A 98 -9.74 3.91 -2.94
C ASN A 98 -8.38 3.29 -2.58
N LEU A 99 -7.38 4.10 -2.25
CA LEU A 99 -6.05 3.59 -1.87
C LEU A 99 -6.02 3.06 -0.44
N THR A 100 -6.74 3.67 0.49
CA THR A 100 -6.65 3.37 1.92
C THR A 100 -7.77 4.01 2.75
N ASP A 101 -8.12 3.38 3.87
CA ASP A 101 -9.01 3.96 4.90
C ASP A 101 -8.26 4.83 5.92
N GLU A 102 -6.94 4.99 5.78
CA GLU A 102 -6.14 5.77 6.72
C GLU A 102 -6.40 7.27 6.56
N LYS A 103 -6.32 8.03 7.65
CA LYS A 103 -6.47 9.48 7.57
C LYS A 103 -5.28 10.09 6.83
N TYR A 104 -5.57 10.79 5.72
CA TYR A 104 -4.56 11.45 4.90
C TYR A 104 -3.64 12.37 5.69
N SER A 105 -4.20 13.17 6.61
CA SER A 105 -3.45 14.12 7.44
C SER A 105 -2.38 13.45 8.30
N GLU A 106 -2.73 12.35 8.95
CA GLU A 106 -1.83 11.59 9.83
C GLU A 106 -0.71 10.94 9.00
N MET A 107 -1.06 10.32 7.88
CA MET A 107 -0.10 9.68 6.97
C MET A 107 0.82 10.69 6.31
N TYR A 108 0.31 11.88 5.98
CA TYR A 108 1.11 12.94 5.43
C TYR A 108 2.13 13.45 6.45
N LEU A 109 1.73 13.75 7.69
CA LEU A 109 2.64 14.19 8.74
C LEU A 109 3.75 13.16 9.02
N LEU A 110 3.38 11.88 9.15
CA LEU A 110 4.33 10.78 9.32
C LEU A 110 5.30 10.65 8.12
N SER A 111 4.83 10.91 6.90
CA SER A 111 5.68 10.86 5.71
C SER A 111 6.76 11.95 5.70
N LEU A 112 6.50 13.11 6.31
CA LEU A 112 7.47 14.21 6.42
C LEU A 112 8.63 13.86 7.35
N GLU A 113 8.35 13.05 8.37
CA GLU A 113 9.37 12.57 9.32
C GLU A 113 10.28 11.50 8.73
N TYR A 114 9.92 10.90 7.59
CA TYR A 114 10.68 9.82 6.96
C TYR A 114 12.15 10.17 6.71
N CYS A 115 12.45 11.40 6.29
CA CYS A 115 13.84 11.82 6.06
C CYS A 115 14.70 11.79 7.33
N LYS A 116 14.09 12.01 8.50
CA LYS A 116 14.75 11.98 9.82
C LYS A 116 14.70 10.59 10.47
N GLN A 117 13.70 9.78 10.14
CA GLN A 117 13.46 8.48 10.74
C GLN A 117 13.37 7.35 9.70
N LYS A 118 14.38 7.21 8.81
CA LYS A 118 14.32 6.27 7.69
C LYS A 118 14.18 4.80 8.11
N HIS A 119 14.67 4.45 9.30
CA HIS A 119 14.59 3.10 9.87
C HIS A 119 13.23 2.80 10.53
N ASN A 120 12.40 3.82 10.78
CA ASN A 120 11.10 3.62 11.41
C ASN A 120 10.11 3.04 10.38
N PRO A 121 9.55 1.84 10.63
CA PRO A 121 8.63 1.19 9.70
C PRO A 121 7.35 2.01 9.45
N LYS A 122 6.89 2.80 10.44
CA LYS A 122 5.68 3.63 10.31
C LYS A 122 5.89 4.79 9.33
N THR A 123 7.00 5.53 9.47
CA THR A 123 7.31 6.66 8.57
C THR A 123 7.65 6.17 7.15
N ARG A 124 8.31 5.01 7.03
CA ARG A 124 8.57 4.37 5.72
C ARG A 124 7.29 3.95 5.01
N ARG A 125 6.34 3.34 5.73
CA ARG A 125 5.00 2.99 5.21
C ARG A 125 4.27 4.24 4.75
N ALA A 126 4.25 5.27 5.61
CA ALA A 126 3.58 6.53 5.33
C ALA A 126 4.11 7.22 4.07
N TYR A 127 5.44 7.30 3.94
CA TYR A 127 6.09 7.83 2.75
C TYR A 127 5.72 7.03 1.49
N GLY A 128 5.77 5.70 1.56
CA GLY A 128 5.37 4.82 0.45
C GLY A 128 3.93 5.02 0.00
N LEU A 129 3.00 5.18 0.94
CA LEU A 129 1.58 5.43 0.66
C LEU A 129 1.37 6.78 -0.03
N ILE A 130 1.97 7.85 0.52
CA ILE A 130 1.90 9.19 -0.07
C ILE A 130 2.48 9.18 -1.49
N CYS A 131 3.62 8.52 -1.73
CA CYS A 131 4.21 8.39 -3.07
C CYS A 131 3.27 7.73 -4.09
N ARG A 132 2.55 6.66 -3.70
CA ARG A 132 1.59 5.98 -4.58
C ARG A 132 0.38 6.86 -4.86
N PHE A 133 -0.13 7.54 -3.84
CA PHE A 133 -1.20 8.50 -4.01
C PHE A 133 -0.87 9.58 -5.04
N ARG A 134 0.36 10.14 -5.01
CA ARG A 134 0.82 11.11 -6.04
C ARG A 134 0.75 10.52 -7.44
N LYS A 135 1.15 9.25 -7.57
CA LYS A 135 1.14 8.55 -8.86
C LYS A 135 -0.27 8.39 -9.38
N HIS A 136 -1.24 8.02 -8.52
CA HIS A 136 -2.63 7.85 -8.93
C HIS A 136 -3.27 9.17 -9.33
N CYS A 137 -3.01 10.25 -8.58
CA CYS A 137 -3.48 11.58 -8.96
C CYS A 137 -2.92 12.01 -10.32
N ARG A 138 -1.63 11.77 -10.59
CA ARG A 138 -1.01 12.05 -11.88
C ARG A 138 -1.63 11.25 -13.02
N LEU A 139 -1.90 9.96 -12.81
CA LEU A 139 -2.53 9.10 -13.82
C LEU A 139 -3.95 9.57 -14.15
N ALA A 140 -4.66 10.10 -13.15
CA ALA A 140 -6.00 10.65 -13.31
C ALA A 140 -6.02 12.09 -13.88
N GLY A 141 -4.87 12.69 -14.18
CA GLY A 141 -4.80 14.09 -14.62
C GLY A 141 -5.19 15.11 -13.54
N LEU A 142 -5.31 14.69 -12.28
CA LEU A 142 -5.58 15.60 -11.16
C LEU A 142 -4.27 16.27 -10.75
N ASP A 143 -4.30 17.60 -10.59
CA ASP A 143 -3.12 18.39 -10.24
C ASP A 143 -2.62 18.01 -8.84
N TYR A 144 -1.61 17.13 -8.82
CA TYR A 144 -0.91 16.75 -7.61
C TYR A 144 0.35 17.58 -7.45
N PRO A 145 0.50 18.38 -6.39
CA PRO A 145 1.61 19.32 -6.27
C PRO A 145 2.97 18.59 -6.25
N LYS A 146 3.84 18.97 -7.18
CA LYS A 146 5.25 18.53 -7.23
C LYS A 146 6.10 19.42 -6.33
N GLY A 147 6.71 18.83 -5.31
CA GLY A 147 7.89 19.39 -4.65
C GLY A 147 7.66 20.10 -3.31
N LYS A 148 8.77 20.58 -2.75
CA LYS A 148 8.87 21.31 -1.46
C LYS A 148 8.42 22.78 -1.56
N PHE A 149 8.00 23.24 -2.74
CA PHE A 149 7.71 24.64 -3.01
C PHE A 149 6.23 24.86 -3.27
N PHE A 150 5.55 25.19 -2.18
CA PHE A 150 4.55 26.24 -2.05
C PHE A 150 4.35 27.06 -3.33
N SER A 151 3.28 26.79 -4.08
CA SER A 151 2.78 27.77 -5.03
C SER A 151 1.38 28.20 -4.62
N ARG A 152 1.19 29.51 -4.53
CA ARG A 152 -0.09 30.19 -4.26
C ARG A 152 -1.18 29.92 -5.33
N LYS A 153 -0.91 29.04 -6.30
CA LYS A 153 -1.77 28.73 -7.45
C LYS A 153 -2.82 27.65 -7.19
N GLN A 154 -2.96 27.17 -5.95
CA GLN A 154 -3.83 26.03 -5.65
C GLN A 154 -5.21 26.44 -5.13
N PRO A 155 -6.28 25.68 -5.45
CA PRO A 155 -7.65 25.93 -4.99
C PRO A 155 -7.72 26.09 -3.46
N LYS A 156 -8.57 27.01 -2.98
CA LYS A 156 -8.72 27.30 -1.55
C LYS A 156 -9.21 26.08 -0.76
N ASP A 157 -10.01 25.24 -1.38
CA ASP A 157 -10.70 24.12 -0.73
C ASP A 157 -9.91 22.81 -0.77
N HIS A 158 -8.65 22.86 -1.24
CA HIS A 158 -7.82 21.67 -1.31
C HIS A 158 -7.46 21.19 0.12
N PRO A 159 -7.68 19.91 0.49
CA PRO A 159 -7.46 19.38 1.86
C PRO A 159 -6.05 19.66 2.41
N TRP A 160 -5.06 19.75 1.51
CA TRP A 160 -3.67 20.05 1.82
C TRP A 160 -3.44 21.50 2.26
N ARG A 161 -4.24 22.47 1.77
CA ARG A 161 -4.12 23.88 2.14
C ARG A 161 -4.55 24.10 3.59
N LEU A 162 -5.62 23.43 4.03
CA LEU A 162 -6.10 23.48 5.41
C LEU A 162 -5.06 22.94 6.40
N LEU A 163 -4.45 21.79 6.09
CA LEU A 163 -3.41 21.19 6.92
C LEU A 163 -2.12 22.02 6.94
N GLU A 164 -1.76 22.65 5.81
CA GLU A 164 -0.59 23.52 5.75
C GLU A 164 -0.81 24.85 6.48
N THR A 165 -2.01 25.44 6.41
CA THR A 165 -2.37 26.61 7.24
C THR A 165 -2.20 26.27 8.71
N GLN A 166 -2.75 25.13 9.17
CA GLN A 166 -2.59 24.67 10.56
C GLN A 166 -1.14 24.41 10.95
N ARG A 167 -0.30 23.94 10.01
CA ARG A 167 1.13 23.71 10.23
C ARG A 167 1.91 25.02 10.34
N ILE A 168 1.64 25.98 9.45
CA ILE A 168 2.24 27.32 9.48
C ILE A 168 1.86 28.03 10.79
N GLU A 169 0.59 27.93 11.19
CA GLU A 169 0.09 28.45 12.47
C GLU A 169 0.87 27.85 13.65
N ARG A 170 1.04 26.52 13.68
CA ARG A 170 1.80 25.83 14.74
C ARG A 170 3.27 26.22 14.79
N ILE A 171 3.92 26.35 13.63
CA ILE A 171 5.33 26.78 13.57
C ILE A 171 5.46 28.21 14.08
N ARG A 172 4.53 29.09 13.70
CA ARG A 172 4.49 30.48 14.17
C ARG A 172 4.32 30.54 15.69
N GLN A 173 3.33 29.83 16.23
CA GLN A 173 3.07 29.76 17.68
C GLN A 173 4.27 29.21 18.45
N ASN A 174 4.95 28.18 17.93
CA ASN A 174 6.14 27.63 18.59
C ASN A 174 7.33 28.60 18.56
N ARG A 175 7.48 29.41 17.51
CA ARG A 175 8.51 30.46 17.44
C ARG A 175 8.20 31.59 18.43
N GLU A 176 6.96 32.02 18.51
CA GLU A 176 6.51 33.06 19.45
C GLU A 176 6.73 32.62 20.91
N ARG A 177 6.42 31.35 21.23
CA ARG A 177 6.69 30.76 22.56
C ARG A 177 8.19 30.68 22.87
N ALA A 178 9.01 30.27 21.90
CA ALA A 178 10.47 30.20 22.09
C ALA A 178 11.10 31.59 22.33
N SER A 179 10.58 32.64 21.67
CA SER A 179 11.04 34.02 21.89
C SER A 179 10.57 34.62 23.23
N GLN A 180 9.50 34.12 23.82
CA GLN A 180 9.02 34.54 25.14
C GLN A 180 9.76 33.87 26.29
N SER A 181 10.26 32.63 26.11
CA SER A 181 11.06 31.92 27.12
C SER A 181 12.51 32.43 27.25
N GLN A 182 12.96 33.34 26.39
CA GLN A 182 14.32 33.92 26.40
C GLN A 182 14.35 35.36 26.95
N ARG A 183 13.22 35.89 27.42
CA ARG A 183 13.12 37.14 28.18
C ARG A 183 12.83 36.83 29.64
#